data_AF-A0A433C1R0-F1
#
_entry.id   AF-A0A433C1R0-F1
#
_cell.length_a   1.000
_cell.length_b   1.000
_cell.length_c   1.000
_cell.angle_alpha   90.00
_cell.angle_beta   90.00
_cell.angle_gamma   90.00
#
_symmetry.space_group_name_H-M   'P 1'
#
loop_
_entity.id
_entity.type
_entity.pdbx_description
1 polymer ?
#
loop_
_entity_poly.entity_id
_entity_poly.type
_entity_poly.pdbx_seq_one_letter_code
_entity_poly.pdbx_strand_id
1 'polypeptide(L)'
;MPLLMHSGSLASEVLIFGLAAMGCNLLLGYTGLLSFGQGIFFGLGSYTVALTLTRWPLPMPLALLLAMAVGALGAAVVGWVSIRQKGTYFVMLTLAFSQMFYF
;
A
#
# COMPACT_ATOMS: atom_id res chain seq x y z
N MET A 1 -11.32 17.19 10.88
CA MET A 1 -10.97 18.62 10.74
C MET A 1 -9.59 18.80 10.07
N PRO A 2 -9.43 18.47 8.77
CA PRO A 2 -8.20 18.74 8.01
C PRO A 2 -8.17 20.13 7.33
N LEU A 3 -9.28 20.88 7.36
CA LEU A 3 -9.42 22.22 6.75
C LEU A 3 -8.87 23.38 7.61
N LEU A 4 -8.42 23.12 8.84
CA LEU A 4 -7.94 24.13 9.80
C LEU A 4 -6.41 24.26 9.86
N MET A 5 -5.65 23.40 9.19
CA MET A 5 -4.18 23.45 9.20
C MET A 5 -3.66 24.24 8.00
N HIS A 6 -2.96 25.33 8.31
CA HIS A 6 -2.40 26.32 7.37
C HIS A 6 -1.30 25.75 6.44
N SER A 7 -0.90 24.48 6.62
CA SER A 7 0.14 23.79 5.86
C SER A 7 -0.47 22.65 5.05
N GLY A 8 -0.60 22.81 3.72
CA GLY A 8 -1.22 21.82 2.83
C GLY A 8 -0.54 20.43 2.80
N SER A 9 0.71 20.35 3.25
CA SER A 9 1.46 19.09 3.37
C SER A 9 0.93 18.19 4.50
N LEU A 10 0.66 18.75 5.69
CA LEU A 10 0.21 17.98 6.86
C LEU A 10 -1.15 17.32 6.61
N ALA A 11 -2.07 18.04 5.98
CA ALA A 11 -3.38 17.50 5.62
C ALA A 11 -3.24 16.30 4.66
N SER A 12 -2.32 16.38 3.70
CA SER A 12 -2.05 15.30 2.75
C SER A 12 -1.44 14.07 3.43
N GLU A 13 -0.47 14.27 4.34
CA GLU A 13 0.14 13.19 5.12
C GLU A 13 -0.89 12.44 5.98
N VAL A 14 -1.75 13.19 6.68
CA VAL A 14 -2.82 12.60 7.49
C VAL A 14 -3.78 11.79 6.64
N LEU A 15 -4.12 12.26 5.43
CA LEU A 15 -4.97 11.50 4.51
C LEU A 15 -4.29 10.22 4.01
N ILE A 16 -2.99 10.28 3.68
CA ILE A 16 -2.22 9.12 3.22
C ILE A 16 -2.15 8.05 4.32
N PHE A 17 -1.75 8.43 5.54
CA PHE A 17 -1.69 7.50 6.68
C PHE A 17 -3.09 7.02 7.11
N GLY A 18 -4.11 7.87 7.00
CA GLY A 18 -5.49 7.49 7.25
C GLY A 18 -5.98 6.42 6.27
N LEU A 19 -5.66 6.57 4.98
CA LEU A 19 -5.98 5.57 3.96
C LEU A 19 -5.29 4.22 4.26
N ALA A 20 -4.01 4.27 4.67
CA ALA A 20 -3.25 3.10 5.09
C ALA A 20 -3.89 2.38 6.27
N ALA A 21 -4.27 3.14 7.30
CA ALA A 21 -4.92 2.62 8.49
C ALA A 21 -6.27 1.99 8.17
N MET A 22 -7.08 2.59 7.29
CA MET A 22 -8.33 2.00 6.82
C MET A 22 -8.13 0.69 6.06
N GLY A 23 -7.11 0.60 5.19
CA GLY A 23 -6.77 -0.64 4.50
C GLY A 23 -6.36 -1.76 5.46
N CYS A 24 -5.55 -1.43 6.46
CA CYS A 24 -5.17 -2.36 7.52
C CYS A 24 -6.38 -2.80 8.35
N ASN A 25 -7.25 -1.85 8.74
CA ASN A 25 -8.50 -2.12 9.45
C ASN A 25 -9.46 -2.98 8.62
N LEU A 26 -9.49 -2.84 7.29
CA LEU A 26 -10.33 -3.67 6.45
C LEU A 26 -9.89 -5.15 6.53
N LEU A 27 -8.58 -5.40 6.44
CA LEU A 27 -8.03 -6.75 6.55
C LEU A 27 -8.23 -7.31 7.97
N LEU A 28 -7.86 -6.55 8.99
CA LEU A 28 -7.97 -6.98 10.38
C LEU A 28 -9.41 -7.13 10.84
N GLY A 29 -10.25 -6.13 10.56
CA GLY A 29 -11.62 -6.04 11.04
C GLY A 29 -12.58 -7.01 10.35
N TYR A 30 -12.43 -7.25 9.04
CA TYR A 30 -13.33 -8.15 8.30
C TYR A 30 -12.81 -9.58 8.16
N THR A 31 -11.49 -9.77 8.07
CA THR A 31 -10.92 -11.12 7.84
C THR A 31 -10.22 -11.69 9.08
N GLY A 32 -9.96 -10.87 10.11
CA GLY A 32 -9.21 -11.29 11.31
C GLY A 32 -7.72 -11.53 11.05
N LEU A 33 -7.22 -11.17 9.87
CA LEU A 33 -5.84 -11.43 9.45
C LEU A 33 -4.97 -10.18 9.62
N LEU A 34 -3.92 -10.29 10.44
CA LEU A 34 -2.91 -9.25 10.61
C LEU A 34 -1.87 -9.33 9.49
N SER A 35 -1.73 -8.27 8.68
CA SER A 35 -0.73 -8.21 7.60
C SER A 35 0.36 -7.18 7.91
N PHE A 36 1.62 -7.61 7.95
CA PHE A 36 2.79 -6.73 8.10
C PHE A 36 3.49 -6.41 6.76
N GLY A 37 2.88 -6.77 5.63
CA GLY A 37 3.44 -6.56 4.29
C GLY A 37 3.25 -5.16 3.72
N GLN A 38 2.71 -4.20 4.49
CA GLN A 38 2.33 -2.87 4.00
C GLN A 38 3.50 -2.11 3.33
N GLY A 39 4.73 -2.34 3.79
CA GLY A 39 5.94 -1.73 3.22
C GLY A 39 6.13 -2.05 1.73
N ILE A 40 5.80 -3.26 1.28
CA ILE A 40 5.92 -3.67 -0.12
C ILE A 40 4.97 -2.85 -1.00
N PHE A 41 3.72 -2.70 -0.57
CA PHE A 41 2.68 -2.00 -1.32
C PHE A 41 2.95 -0.49 -1.38
N PHE A 42 3.41 0.09 -0.27
CA PHE A 42 3.86 1.49 -0.23
C PHE A 42 5.08 1.73 -1.13
N GLY A 43 6.04 0.81 -1.13
CA GLY A 43 7.22 0.88 -2.01
C GLY A 43 6.86 0.77 -3.48
N LEU A 44 6.06 -0.22 -3.86
CA LEU A 44 5.60 -0.39 -5.25
C LEU A 44 4.81 0.82 -5.74
N GLY A 45 3.88 1.34 -4.95
CA GLY A 45 3.09 2.52 -5.31
C GLY A 45 3.97 3.75 -5.53
N SER A 46 4.84 4.07 -4.57
CA SER A 46 5.72 5.25 -4.67
C SER A 46 6.73 5.13 -5.82
N TYR A 47 7.30 3.94 -6.06
CA TYR A 47 8.20 3.70 -7.17
C TYR A 47 7.51 3.86 -8.53
N THR A 48 6.28 3.37 -8.66
CA THR A 48 5.49 3.50 -9.90
C THR A 48 5.19 4.97 -10.21
N VAL A 49 4.81 5.75 -9.20
CA VAL A 49 4.61 7.20 -9.33
C VAL A 49 5.92 7.89 -9.71
N ALA A 50 7.02 7.61 -9.00
CA ALA A 50 8.32 8.20 -9.29
C ALA A 50 8.78 7.91 -10.73
N LEU A 51 8.62 6.67 -11.20
CA LEU A 51 9.00 6.26 -12.54
C LEU A 51 8.14 6.93 -13.63
N THR A 52 6.82 6.98 -13.44
CA THR A 52 5.89 7.58 -14.42
C THR A 52 6.07 9.09 -14.54
N LEU A 53 6.33 9.79 -13.43
CA LEU A 53 6.65 11.22 -13.44
C LEU A 53 8.05 11.52 -14.02
N THR A 54 9.04 10.66 -13.76
CA THR A 54 10.43 10.91 -14.22
C THR A 54 10.63 10.54 -15.69
N ARG A 55 10.02 9.46 -16.17
CA ARG A 55 10.26 8.93 -17.53
C ARG A 55 9.21 9.33 -18.54
N TRP A 56 7.92 9.35 -18.16
CA TRP A 56 6.81 9.37 -19.11
C TRP A 56 5.92 10.62 -19.04
N PRO A 57 6.44 11.76 -18.56
CA PRO A 57 5.71 12.90 -17.95
C PRO A 57 4.17 12.85 -18.10
N LEU A 58 3.54 11.84 -17.49
CA LEU A 58 2.11 11.62 -17.61
C LEU A 58 1.37 12.63 -16.71
N PRO A 59 0.13 13.00 -17.04
CA PRO A 59 -0.68 13.81 -16.14
C PRO A 59 -0.87 13.07 -14.81
N MET A 60 -0.74 13.82 -13.70
CA MET A 60 -0.78 13.30 -12.33
C MET A 60 -1.93 12.30 -12.03
N PRO A 61 -3.18 12.50 -12.52
CA PRO A 61 -4.26 11.54 -12.29
C PRO A 61 -3.99 10.16 -12.90
N LEU A 62 -3.31 10.13 -14.05
CA LEU A 62 -3.02 8.92 -14.81
C LEU A 62 -1.83 8.16 -14.18
N ALA A 63 -0.84 8.89 -13.66
CA ALA A 63 0.22 8.32 -12.83
C ALA A 63 -0.34 7.68 -11.55
N LEU A 64 -1.32 8.32 -10.90
CA LEU A 64 -1.99 7.78 -9.71
C LEU A 64 -2.77 6.50 -10.03
N LEU A 65 -3.53 6.50 -11.13
CA LEU A 65 -4.26 5.32 -11.61
C LEU A 65 -3.33 4.14 -11.91
N LEU A 66 -2.18 4.39 -12.55
CA LEU A 66 -1.16 3.38 -12.80
C LEU A 66 -0.57 2.84 -11.50
N ALA A 67 -0.26 3.71 -10.53
CA ALA A 67 0.24 3.29 -9.23
C ALA A 67 -0.78 2.43 -8.46
N MET A 68 -2.07 2.79 -8.53
CA MET A 68 -3.15 1.96 -7.98
C MET A 68 -3.24 0.60 -8.68
N ALA A 69 -3.14 0.56 -10.01
CA ALA A 69 -3.19 -0.68 -10.77
C ALA A 69 -1.99 -1.60 -10.46
N VAL A 70 -0.78 -1.06 -10.41
CA VAL A 70 0.44 -1.82 -10.07
C VAL A 70 0.40 -2.29 -8.61
N GLY A 71 -0.03 -1.43 -7.69
CA GLY A 71 -0.23 -1.79 -6.29
C GLY A 71 -1.28 -2.89 -6.12
N ALA A 72 -2.40 -2.82 -6.84
CA ALA A 72 -3.46 -3.83 -6.83
C ALA A 72 -2.98 -5.16 -7.42
N LEU A 73 -2.19 -5.14 -8.50
CA LEU A 73 -1.58 -6.34 -9.05
C LEU A 73 -0.59 -6.98 -8.08
N GLY A 74 0.28 -6.18 -7.45
CA GLY A 74 1.19 -6.65 -6.40
C GLY A 74 0.44 -7.27 -5.22
N ALA A 75 -0.62 -6.60 -4.76
CA ALA A 75 -1.49 -7.09 -3.68
C ALA A 75 -2.24 -8.37 -4.09
N ALA A 76 -2.66 -8.51 -5.35
CA ALA A 76 -3.31 -9.70 -5.85
C ALA A 76 -2.35 -10.90 -5.89
N VAL A 77 -1.11 -10.70 -6.35
CA VAL A 77 -0.08 -11.75 -6.37
C VAL A 77 0.27 -12.20 -4.95
N VAL A 78 0.57 -11.27 -4.06
CA VAL A 78 0.89 -11.57 -2.66
C VAL A 78 -0.32 -12.19 -1.96
N GLY A 79 -1.51 -11.59 -2.13
CA GLY A 79 -2.76 -12.06 -1.54
C GLY A 79 -3.14 -13.47 -2.00
N TRP A 80 -2.96 -13.80 -3.28
CA TRP A 80 -3.22 -15.15 -3.79
C TRP A 80 -2.34 -16.20 -3.09
N VAL A 81 -1.06 -15.90 -2.89
CA VAL A 81 -0.16 -16.81 -2.16
C VAL A 81 -0.55 -16.88 -0.68
N SER A 82 -0.87 -15.74 -0.06
CA SER A 82 -1.16 -15.66 1.36
C SER A 82 -2.50 -16.29 1.78
N ILE A 83 -3.55 -16.22 0.96
CA ILE A 83 -4.88 -16.79 1.26
C ILE A 83 -4.84 -18.33 1.41
N ARG A 84 -3.81 -18.98 0.87
CA ARG A 84 -3.62 -20.44 1.02
C ARG A 84 -3.23 -20.85 2.45
N GLN A 85 -2.83 -19.92 3.30
CA GLN A 85 -2.35 -20.16 4.66
C GLN A 85 -3.33 -19.52 5.67
N LYS A 86 -3.80 -20.29 6.67
CA LYS A 86 -4.73 -19.79 7.71
C LYS A 86 -3.98 -19.44 9.00
N GLY A 87 -4.41 -18.36 9.66
CA GLY A 87 -3.95 -17.99 11.01
C GLY A 87 -2.54 -17.39 11.03
N THR A 88 -1.68 -17.86 11.94
CA THR A 88 -0.34 -17.30 12.21
C THR A 88 0.61 -17.36 11.03
N TYR A 89 0.47 -18.38 10.17
CA TYR A 89 1.29 -18.54 8.97
C TYR A 89 1.09 -17.41 7.96
N PHE A 90 -0.10 -16.81 7.88
CA PHE A 90 -0.35 -15.64 7.04
C PHE A 90 0.50 -14.44 7.45
N VAL A 91 0.56 -14.19 8.76
CA VAL A 91 1.32 -13.08 9.36
C VAL A 91 2.81 -13.27 9.11
N MET A 92 3.33 -14.48 9.35
CA MET A 92 4.74 -14.82 9.10
C MET A 92 5.11 -14.70 7.62
N LEU A 93 4.23 -15.13 6.71
CA LEU A 93 4.48 -15.06 5.27
C LEU A 93 4.51 -13.60 4.77
N THR A 94 3.58 -12.76 5.24
CA THR A 94 3.57 -11.33 4.87
C THR A 94 4.79 -10.58 5.41
N LEU A 95 5.31 -10.96 6.59
CA LEU A 95 6.60 -10.47 7.10
C LEU A 95 7.76 -10.93 6.22
N ALA A 96 7.80 -12.21 5.83
CA ALA A 96 8.87 -12.75 5.00
C ALA A 96 8.95 -12.04 3.64
N PHE A 97 7.79 -11.80 3.01
CA PHE A 97 7.74 -11.00 1.77
C PHE A 97 8.22 -9.57 1.98
N SER A 98 7.87 -8.95 3.11
CA SER A 98 8.31 -7.59 3.43
C SER A 98 9.83 -7.49 3.54
N GLN A 99 10.44 -8.49 4.19
CA GLN A 99 11.90 -8.59 4.31
C GLN A 99 12.57 -8.91 2.96
N MET A 100 12.00 -9.77 2.13
CA MET A 100 12.55 -10.11 0.82
C MET A 100 12.59 -8.92 -0.16
N PHE A 101 11.68 -7.96 -0.03
CA PHE A 101 11.71 -6.71 -0.81
C PHE A 101 12.59 -5.63 -0.17
N TYR A 102 12.96 -5.79 1.10
CA TYR A 102 13.84 -4.87 1.82
C TYR A 102 15.33 -5.16 1.57
N PHE A 103 15.68 -6.43 1.34
CA PHE A 103 17.01 -6.88 0.93
C PHE A 103 17.15 -6.88 -0.60
#